data_AF-A0A1G0PHS2-F1
#
_entry.id   AF-A0A1G0PHS2-F1
#
_cell.length_a   1.000
_cell.length_b   1.000
_cell.length_c   1.000
_cell.angle_alpha   90.00
_cell.angle_beta   90.00
_cell.angle_gamma   90.00
#
_symmetry.space_group_name_H-M   'P 1'
#
loop_
_entity.id
_entity.type
_entity.pdbx_description
1 polymer ?
#
loop_
_entity_poly.entity_id
_entity_poly.type
_entity_poly.pdbx_seq_one_letter_code
_entity_poly.pdbx_strand_id
1 'polypeptide(L)'
;MVLSFFFSIGFHPLGARWIQEHFLTYPSQETYSYYGVINIPALNVGYHNEHHDFPSIPWNNLPKLKKTAPQFYDNLIYHKSWFKLWLRFLFDKNISLYSRVVRSNREEIRADNL
;
A
#
# COMPACT_ATOMS: atom_id res chain seq x y z
N MET A 1 -10.55 -5.82 -24.05
CA MET A 1 -10.89 -4.85 -22.98
C MET A 1 -11.41 -5.52 -21.70
N VAL A 2 -12.46 -6.35 -21.74
CA VAL A 2 -13.05 -6.96 -20.52
C VAL A 2 -12.02 -7.71 -19.67
N LEU A 3 -11.27 -8.64 -20.27
CA LEU A 3 -10.24 -9.40 -19.55
C LEU A 3 -9.15 -8.50 -18.95
N SER A 4 -8.69 -7.49 -19.70
CA SER A 4 -7.70 -6.52 -19.22
C SER A 4 -8.17 -5.75 -17.99
N PHE A 5 -9.46 -5.39 -17.93
CA PHE A 5 -10.05 -4.75 -16.75
C PHE A 5 -10.04 -5.70 -15.54
N PHE A 6 -10.50 -6.94 -15.74
CA PHE A 6 -10.50 -7.96 -14.68
C PHE A 6 -9.11 -8.30 -14.15
N PHE A 7 -8.08 -8.29 -15.00
CA PHE A 7 -6.70 -8.54 -14.56
C PHE A 7 -5.96 -7.31 -14.03
N SER A 8 -6.50 -6.11 -14.22
CA SER A 8 -5.91 -4.85 -13.73
C SER A 8 -6.46 -4.46 -12.36
N ILE A 9 -7.79 -4.50 -12.20
CA ILE A 9 -8.50 -4.00 -11.00
C ILE A 9 -9.54 -5.03 -10.50
N GLY A 10 -9.64 -6.20 -11.12
CA GLY A 10 -10.65 -7.19 -10.77
C GLY A 10 -10.32 -7.97 -9.49
N PHE A 11 -11.23 -8.88 -9.17
CA PHE A 11 -11.21 -9.64 -7.93
C PHE A 11 -10.26 -10.85 -7.98
N HIS A 12 -8.96 -10.57 -8.01
CA HIS A 12 -7.91 -11.59 -7.97
C HIS A 12 -6.78 -11.19 -7.01
N PRO A 13 -5.94 -12.14 -6.55
CA PRO A 13 -4.93 -11.87 -5.53
C PRO A 13 -3.92 -10.76 -5.85
N LEU A 14 -3.59 -10.52 -7.13
CA LEU A 14 -2.70 -9.42 -7.52
C LEU A 14 -3.37 -8.05 -7.35
N GLY A 15 -4.71 -8.00 -7.41
CA GLY A 15 -5.50 -6.81 -7.06
C GLY A 15 -5.32 -6.38 -5.60
N ALA A 16 -4.77 -7.24 -4.73
CA ALA A 16 -4.39 -6.84 -3.38
C ALA A 16 -3.30 -5.76 -3.33
N ARG A 17 -2.64 -5.48 -4.45
CA ARG A 17 -1.86 -4.25 -4.63
C ARG A 17 -2.69 -3.00 -4.29
N TRP A 18 -3.94 -2.91 -4.72
CA TRP A 18 -4.79 -1.76 -4.35
C TRP A 18 -5.13 -1.76 -2.85
N ILE A 19 -5.27 -2.96 -2.27
CA ILE A 19 -5.60 -3.12 -0.84
C ILE A 19 -4.49 -2.56 0.04
N GLN A 20 -3.23 -2.90 -0.23
CA GLN A 20 -2.08 -2.39 0.53
C GLN A 20 -1.90 -0.86 0.40
N GLU A 21 -2.37 -0.27 -0.70
CA GLU A 21 -2.13 1.14 -1.03
C GLU A 21 -3.20 2.07 -0.43
N HIS A 22 -4.44 1.56 -0.26
CA HIS A 22 -5.60 2.41 -0.01
C HIS A 22 -6.44 2.00 1.21
N PHE A 23 -6.16 0.86 1.84
CA PHE A 23 -6.91 0.39 2.99
C PHE A 23 -6.02 0.17 4.21
N LEU A 24 -6.47 0.71 5.34
CA LEU A 24 -5.87 0.52 6.66
C LEU A 24 -6.02 -0.92 7.09
N THR A 25 -4.95 -1.70 6.94
CA THR A 25 -4.89 -3.08 7.42
C THR A 25 -4.19 -3.19 8.78
N TYR A 26 -3.39 -2.20 9.15
CA TYR A 26 -2.73 -2.04 10.44
C TYR A 26 -2.62 -0.53 10.79
N PRO A 27 -3.66 0.06 11.42
CA PRO A 27 -3.60 1.44 11.89
C PRO A 27 -2.42 1.69 12.83
N SER A 28 -1.81 2.88 12.88
CA SER A 28 -2.19 4.14 12.21
C SER A 28 -1.47 4.41 10.88
N GLN A 29 -0.65 3.48 10.37
CA GLN A 29 0.07 3.68 9.10
C GLN A 29 -0.91 3.71 7.91
N GLU A 30 -0.81 4.72 7.05
CA GLU A 30 -1.80 4.97 5.99
C GLU A 30 -1.65 4.08 4.76
N THR A 31 -0.42 3.71 4.41
CA THR A 31 -0.11 2.90 3.23
C THR A 31 1.03 1.93 3.51
N TYR A 32 1.04 0.79 2.82
CA TYR A 32 1.97 -0.31 3.09
C TYR A 32 2.71 -0.73 1.83
N SER A 33 3.97 -1.07 2.02
CA SER A 33 4.77 -1.73 0.98
C SER A 33 4.59 -3.25 1.01
N TYR A 34 5.01 -3.91 -0.06
CA TYR A 34 5.03 -5.36 -0.23
C TYR A 34 6.39 -5.84 -0.72
N TYR A 35 6.98 -6.75 0.05
CA TYR A 35 8.31 -7.31 -0.21
C TYR A 35 8.26 -8.83 -0.43
N GLY A 36 7.16 -9.34 -0.98
CA GLY A 36 7.02 -10.75 -1.33
C GLY A 36 7.58 -11.10 -2.71
N VAL A 37 7.73 -12.40 -2.98
CA VAL A 37 8.39 -12.92 -4.20
C VAL A 37 7.69 -12.51 -5.50
N ILE A 38 6.37 -12.38 -5.48
CA ILE A 38 5.58 -11.93 -6.66
C ILE A 38 5.91 -10.48 -7.04
N ASN A 39 6.60 -9.73 -6.18
CA ASN A 39 7.01 -8.37 -6.52
C ASN A 39 8.01 -8.34 -7.69
N ILE A 40 8.80 -9.41 -7.88
CA ILE A 40 9.77 -9.51 -8.99
C ILE A 40 9.06 -9.48 -10.36
N PRO A 41 8.13 -10.40 -10.67
CA PRO A 41 7.37 -10.32 -11.94
C PRO A 41 6.41 -9.12 -11.98
N ALA A 42 6.02 -8.57 -10.83
CA ALA A 42 5.23 -7.34 -10.75
C ALA A 42 6.07 -6.05 -10.86
N LEU A 43 7.30 -6.16 -11.37
CA LEU A 43 8.19 -5.03 -11.61
C LEU A 43 8.40 -4.16 -10.36
N ASN A 44 8.62 -4.78 -9.19
CA ASN A 44 8.84 -4.12 -7.90
C ASN A 44 7.81 -3.04 -7.50
N VAL A 45 6.60 -3.03 -8.07
CA VAL A 45 5.56 -2.04 -7.75
C VAL A 45 5.13 -2.09 -6.27
N GLY A 46 5.41 -3.20 -5.57
CA GLY A 46 5.21 -3.35 -4.14
C GLY A 46 6.09 -2.45 -3.27
N TYR A 47 7.18 -1.87 -3.78
CA TYR A 47 7.97 -0.84 -3.07
C TYR A 47 7.25 0.51 -3.10
N HIS A 48 6.06 0.53 -2.50
CA HIS A 48 5.10 1.61 -2.65
C HIS A 48 5.54 2.88 -1.94
N ASN A 49 5.98 2.76 -0.68
CA ASN A 49 6.41 3.92 0.11
C ASN A 49 7.64 4.55 -0.54
N GLU A 50 8.61 3.72 -0.93
CA GLU A 50 9.82 4.17 -1.62
C GLU A 50 9.50 4.86 -2.95
N HIS A 51 8.52 4.35 -3.71
CA HIS A 51 8.09 4.96 -4.95
C HIS A 51 7.39 6.31 -4.73
N HIS A 52 6.54 6.42 -3.71
CA HIS A 52 5.87 7.68 -3.38
C HIS A 52 6.83 8.76 -2.88
N ASP A 53 7.87 8.37 -2.12
CA ASP A 53 8.90 9.29 -1.66
C ASP A 53 9.84 9.72 -2.80
N PHE A 54 10.14 8.81 -3.74
CA PHE A 54 11.05 9.04 -4.87
C PHE A 54 10.47 8.58 -6.21
N PRO A 55 9.46 9.28 -6.76
CA PRO A 55 8.72 8.83 -7.95
C PRO A 55 9.57 8.78 -9.22
N SER A 56 10.70 9.49 -9.25
CA SER A 56 11.64 9.48 -10.39
C SER A 56 12.60 8.29 -10.39
N ILE A 57 12.67 7.50 -9.31
CA ILE A 57 13.53 6.31 -9.26
C ILE A 57 12.80 5.15 -9.95
N PRO A 58 13.42 4.51 -10.96
CA PRO A 58 12.77 3.41 -11.66
C PRO A 58 12.63 2.18 -10.76
N TRP A 59 11.62 1.37 -11.06
CA TRP A 59 11.19 0.24 -10.23
C TRP A 59 12.30 -0.77 -9.90
N ASN A 60 13.23 -1.00 -10.82
CA ASN A 60 14.35 -1.93 -10.64
C ASN A 60 15.38 -1.41 -9.60
N ASN A 61 15.41 -0.10 -9.33
CA ASN A 61 16.29 0.52 -8.34
C ASN A 61 15.64 0.72 -6.96
N LEU A 62 14.33 0.54 -6.82
CA LEU A 62 13.64 0.67 -5.52
C LEU A 62 14.18 -0.27 -4.43
N PRO A 63 14.55 -1.53 -4.70
CA PRO A 63 15.21 -2.38 -3.71
C PRO A 63 16.54 -1.81 -3.19
N LYS A 64 17.29 -1.10 -4.04
CA LYS A 64 18.55 -0.44 -3.67
C LYS A 64 18.28 0.80 -2.83
N LEU A 65 17.27 1.59 -3.20
CA LEU A 65 16.82 2.74 -2.42
C LEU A 65 16.45 2.35 -0.99
N LYS A 66 15.59 1.33 -0.82
CA LYS A 66 15.22 0.81 0.50
C LYS A 66 16.45 0.47 1.35
N LYS A 67 17.40 -0.28 0.78
CA LYS A 67 18.65 -0.70 1.44
C LYS A 67 19.56 0.47 1.84
N THR A 68 19.47 1.61 1.16
CA THR A 68 20.31 2.78 1.41
C THR A 68 19.75 3.66 2.54
N ALA A 69 18.47 3.50 2.85
CA ALA A 69 17.72 4.33 3.79
C ALA A 69 16.92 3.47 4.82
N PRO A 70 17.55 2.46 5.47
CA PRO A 70 16.84 1.53 6.37
C PRO A 70 16.15 2.23 7.53
N GLN A 71 16.70 3.34 8.02
CA GLN A 71 16.14 4.13 9.13
C GLN A 71 14.73 4.66 8.83
N PHE A 72 14.38 4.85 7.56
CA PHE A 72 13.06 5.33 7.15
C PHE A 72 12.07 4.19 6.88
N TYR A 73 12.55 3.04 6.38
CA TYR A 73 11.66 2.00 5.85
C TYR A 73 11.56 0.73 6.72
N ASP A 74 12.57 0.39 7.52
CA ASP A 74 12.56 -0.90 8.24
C ASP A 74 11.63 -0.92 9.46
N ASN A 75 11.21 0.25 9.95
CA ASN A 75 10.20 0.38 11.00
C ASN A 75 8.76 0.40 10.45
N LEU A 76 8.59 0.50 9.13
CA LEU A 76 7.26 0.55 8.51
C LEU A 76 6.65 -0.84 8.40
N ILE A 77 5.34 -0.92 8.59
CA ILE A 77 4.59 -2.16 8.40
C ILE A 77 4.54 -2.47 6.90
N TYR A 78 4.75 -3.72 6.55
CA TYR A 78 4.73 -4.19 5.16
C TYR A 78 4.10 -5.59 5.04
N HIS A 79 3.70 -5.94 3.82
CA HIS A 79 3.15 -7.25 3.50
C HIS A 79 4.20 -8.16 2.84
N LYS A 80 4.14 -9.46 3.14
CA LYS A 80 4.96 -10.50 2.48
C LYS A 80 4.18 -11.37 1.51
N SER A 81 2.85 -11.34 1.56
CA SER A 81 1.97 -12.11 0.66
C SER A 81 0.70 -11.31 0.33
N TRP A 82 0.54 -10.94 -0.94
CA TRP A 82 -0.69 -10.35 -1.45
C TRP A 82 -1.86 -11.33 -1.39
N PHE A 83 -1.63 -12.63 -1.55
CA PHE A 83 -2.70 -13.63 -1.38
C PHE A 83 -3.24 -13.64 0.05
N LYS A 84 -2.35 -13.58 1.07
CA LYS A 84 -2.78 -13.48 2.47
C LYS A 84 -3.52 -12.17 2.75
N LEU A 85 -3.03 -11.05 2.20
CA LEU A 85 -3.68 -9.75 2.32
C LEU A 85 -5.08 -9.76 1.70
N TRP A 86 -5.20 -10.34 0.51
CA TRP A 86 -6.46 -10.52 -0.20
C TRP A 86 -7.45 -11.31 0.65
N LEU A 87 -7.07 -12.49 1.16
CA LEU A 87 -7.94 -13.28 2.04
C LEU A 87 -8.32 -12.51 3.31
N ARG A 88 -7.38 -11.81 3.93
CA ARG A 88 -7.67 -10.99 5.12
C ARG A 88 -8.72 -9.93 4.81
N PHE A 89 -8.58 -9.21 3.72
CA PHE A 89 -9.54 -8.18 3.32
C PHE A 89 -10.97 -8.74 3.11
N LEU A 90 -11.10 -9.99 2.68
CA LEU A 90 -12.39 -10.63 2.46
C LEU A 90 -13.05 -11.15 3.73
N PHE A 91 -12.25 -11.67 4.66
CA PHE A 91 -12.77 -12.44 5.79
C PHE A 91 -12.59 -11.75 7.16
N ASP A 92 -11.74 -10.73 7.26
CA ASP A 92 -11.56 -9.94 8.48
C ASP A 92 -12.69 -8.92 8.61
N LYS A 93 -13.58 -9.14 9.56
CA LYS A 93 -14.76 -8.28 9.82
C LYS A 93 -14.39 -6.87 10.27
N ASN A 94 -13.14 -6.64 10.67
CA ASN A 94 -12.68 -5.31 11.09
C ASN A 94 -12.20 -4.44 9.92
N ILE A 95 -12.07 -5.02 8.72
CA ILE A 95 -11.67 -4.30 7.52
C ILE A 95 -12.92 -4.10 6.66
N SER A 96 -13.13 -2.87 6.23
CA SER A 96 -14.24 -2.49 5.37
C SER A 96 -13.76 -1.57 4.24
N LEU A 97 -14.67 -1.27 3.31
CA LEU A 97 -14.40 -0.28 2.26
C LEU A 97 -14.17 1.15 2.79
N TYR A 98 -14.46 1.38 4.07
CA TYR A 98 -14.25 2.66 4.76
C TYR A 98 -13.02 2.66 5.65
N SER A 99 -12.26 1.56 5.72
CA SER A 99 -11.01 1.48 6.47
C SER A 99 -9.91 2.28 5.75
N ARG A 100 -9.99 3.61 5.79
CA ARG A 100 -9.05 4.57 5.19
C ARG A 100 -8.92 5.78 6.10
N VAL A 101 -7.80 6.51 6.02
CA VAL A 101 -7.68 7.81 6.69
C VAL A 101 -8.43 8.87 5.89
N VAL A 102 -9.29 9.62 6.58
CA VAL A 102 -9.89 10.86 6.08
C VAL A 102 -9.39 11.97 6.99
N ARG A 103 -8.66 12.94 6.43
CA ARG A 103 -8.20 14.11 7.18
C ARG A 103 -9.34 15.11 7.26
N SER A 104 -9.59 15.68 8.44
CA SER A 104 -10.44 16.87 8.55
C SER A 104 -9.77 18.03 7.83
N ASN A 105 -10.57 18.94 7.28
CA ASN A 105 -10.05 20.10 6.59
C ASN A 105 -9.22 20.94 7.57
N ARG A 106 -8.07 21.44 7.11
CA ARG A 106 -7.10 22.21 7.92
C ARG A 106 -7.70 23.47 8.57
N GLU A 107 -8.88 23.90 8.15
CA GLU A 107 -9.62 25.06 8.69
C GLU A 107 -10.34 24.76 10.01
N GLU A 108 -10.77 23.51 10.26
CA GLU A 108 -11.52 23.13 11.46
C GLU A 108 -10.64 23.18 12.72
N ILE A 109 -9.36 22.84 12.59
CA ILE A 109 -8.37 22.87 13.68
C ILE A 109 -8.04 24.31 14.16
N ARG A 110 -8.29 25.33 13.32
CA ARG A 110 -8.04 26.74 13.68
C ARG A 110 -9.21 27.39 14.44
N ALA A 111 -10.43 26.88 14.30
CA ALA A 111 -11.61 27.44 14.95
C ALA A 111 -11.75 27.01 16.41
N ASP A 112 -11.21 25.84 16.78
CA ASP A 112 -11.31 25.28 18.14
C ASP A 112 -10.21 25.79 19.10
N ASN A 113 -9.29 26.65 18.62
CA ASN A 113 -8.22 27.27 19.40
C ASN A 113 -8.37 28.81 19.51
N LEU A 114 -9.59 29.33 19.31
CA LEU A 114 -9.95 30.74 19.51
C LEU A 114 -11.06 30.87 20.55
#